data_AF-A0A1V5D4J6-F1
#
_entry.id   AF-A0A1V5D4J6-F1
#
_cell.length_a   1.000
_cell.length_b   1.000
_cell.length_c   1.000
_cell.angle_alpha   90.00
_cell.angle_beta   90.00
_cell.angle_gamma   90.00
#
_symmetry.space_group_name_H-M   'P 1'
#
loop_
_entity.id
_entity.type
_entity.pdbx_description
1 polymer ?
#
loop_
_entity_poly.entity_id
_entity_poly.type
_entity_poly.pdbx_seq_one_letter_code
_entity_poly.pdbx_strand_id
1 'polypeptide(L)' 'MVIRVQYHNDKFDYVNEFTLMKLISMQEIKKFYRPSDEEWVIIGTDPVRGMGGHYAGPERRQVRNAA' A
#
# COMPACT_ATOMS: atom_id res chain seq x y z
N MET A 1 -3.62 -4.14 -13.93
CA MET A 1 -2.81 -2.90 -13.89
C MET A 1 -1.42 -3.24 -13.39
N VAL A 2 -0.37 -2.59 -13.92
CA VAL A 2 1.01 -2.74 -13.41
C VAL A 2 1.36 -1.56 -12.52
N ILE A 3 2.11 -1.83 -11.46
CA ILE A 3 2.49 -0.88 -10.42
C ILE A 3 4.00 -0.87 -10.33
N ARG A 4 4.59 0.32 -10.36
CA ARG A 4 6.03 0.49 -10.22
C ARG A 4 6.43 0.38 -8.76
N VAL A 5 7.49 -0.37 -8.47
CA VAL A 5 8.03 -0.55 -7.11
C VAL A 5 9.50 -0.17 -7.06
N GLN A 6 9.98 0.14 -5.86
CA GLN A 6 11.40 0.26 -5.54
C GLN A 6 11.75 -0.73 -4.42
N TYR A 7 12.69 -1.63 -4.68
CA TYR A 7 13.23 -2.58 -3.70
C TYR A 7 14.23 -1.90 -2.77
N HIS A 8 14.64 -2.58 -1.69
CA HIS A 8 15.65 -2.08 -0.75
C HIS A 8 17.04 -1.91 -1.37
N ASN A 9 17.34 -2.62 -2.44
CA ASN A 9 18.58 -2.47 -3.22
C ASN A 9 18.50 -1.34 -4.27
N ASP A 10 17.53 -0.42 -4.11
CA ASP A 10 17.23 0.69 -5.00
C ASP A 10 16.87 0.31 -6.45
N LYS A 11 16.70 -0.98 -6.76
CA LYS A 11 16.20 -1.42 -8.06
C LYS A 11 14.71 -1.12 -8.20
N PHE A 12 14.30 -0.86 -9.43
CA PHE A 12 12.91 -0.62 -9.80
C PHE A 12 12.38 -1.75 -10.67
N ASP A 13 11.10 -2.03 -10.54
CA ASP A 13 10.41 -3.05 -11.33
C ASP A 13 8.91 -2.72 -11.45
N TYR A 14 8.22 -3.42 -12.34
CA TYR A 14 6.78 -3.32 -12.56
C TYR A 14 6.11 -4.64 -12.20
N VAL A 15 5.26 -4.59 -11.19
CA VAL A 15 4.56 -5.76 -10.67
C VAL A 15 3.05 -5.59 -10.82
N ASN A 16 2.31 -6.70 -10.86
CA ASN A 16 0.86 -6.63 -10.74
C ASN A 16 0.45 -6.42 -9.27
N GLU A 17 -0.83 -6.14 -9.05
CA GLU A 17 -1.40 -5.89 -7.72
C GLU A 17 -1.22 -7.07 -6.74
N PHE A 18 -1.37 -8.30 -7.22
CA PHE A 18 -1.19 -9.50 -6.39
C PHE A 18 0.25 -9.63 -5.89
N THR A 19 1.23 -9.47 -6.77
CA THR A 19 2.65 -9.48 -6.43
C THR A 19 3.01 -8.30 -5.54
N LEU A 20 2.45 -7.12 -5.77
CA LEU A 20 2.64 -5.97 -4.89
C LEU A 20 2.24 -6.30 -3.45
N MET A 21 1.04 -6.87 -3.25
CA MET A 21 0.58 -7.24 -1.90
C MET A 21 1.52 -8.24 -1.23
N LYS A 22 2.02 -9.23 -1.99
CA LYS A 22 3.01 -10.19 -1.49
C LYS A 22 4.32 -9.50 -1.08
N LEU A 23 4.85 -8.62 -1.93
CA LEU A 23 6.09 -7.88 -1.65
C LEU A 23 5.96 -6.95 -0.45
N ILE A 24 4.81 -6.30 -0.28
CA ILE A 24 4.53 -5.46 0.88
C ILE A 24 4.44 -6.31 2.16
N SER A 25 3.70 -7.43 2.12
CA SER A 25 3.57 -8.35 3.25
C SER A 25 4.92 -8.93 3.69
N MET A 26 5.78 -9.27 2.73
CA MET A 26 7.13 -9.75 2.96
C MET A 26 8.14 -8.63 3.28
N GLN A 27 7.73 -7.36 3.24
CA GLN A 27 8.60 -6.19 3.42
C GLN A 27 9.82 -6.18 2.46
N GLU A 28 9.64 -6.65 1.23
CA GLU A 28 10.71 -6.76 0.22
C GLU A 28 10.92 -5.44 -0.57
N ILE A 29 10.00 -4.49 -0.45
CA ILE A 29 10.05 -3.20 -1.14
C ILE A 29 10.05 -2.03 -0.16
N LYS A 30 10.72 -0.95 -0.55
CA LYS A 30 10.80 0.32 0.18
C LYS A 30 9.60 1.22 -0.10
N LYS A 31 9.19 1.28 -1.37
CA LYS A 31 8.07 2.13 -1.81
C LYS A 31 7.45 1.64 -3.12
N PHE A 32 6.21 2.02 -3.37
CA PHE A 32 5.52 1.75 -4.63
C PHE A 32 4.82 3.00 -5.16
N TYR A 33 4.69 3.11 -6.47
CA TYR A 33 3.98 4.22 -7.11
C TYR A 33 2.49 3.95 -7.11
N ARG A 34 1.68 4.90 -6.66
CA ARG A 34 0.23 4.82 -6.64
C ARG A 34 -0.33 5.73 -7.75
N PRO A 35 -0.84 5.16 -8.85
CA PRO A 35 -1.30 5.99 -9.97
C PRO A 35 -2.55 6.81 -9.67
N SER A 36 -3.38 6.42 -8.70
CA SER A 36 -4.56 7.20 -8.30
C SER A 36 -4.22 8.54 -7.67
N ASP A 37 -3.10 8.61 -6.95
CA ASP A 37 -2.66 9.81 -6.22
C ASP A 37 -1.40 10.42 -6.89
N GLU A 38 -0.92 9.85 -8.02
CA GLU A 38 0.31 10.22 -8.73
C GLU A 38 1.59 10.31 -7.87
N GLU A 39 1.65 9.54 -6.79
CA GLU A 39 2.70 9.66 -5.76
C GLU A 39 3.35 8.33 -5.39
N TRP A 40 4.54 8.40 -4.78
CA TRP A 40 5.23 7.25 -4.19
C TRP A 40 4.79 7.05 -2.74
N VAL A 41 4.30 5.85 -2.43
CA VAL A 41 3.93 5.42 -1.09
C VAL A 41 5.10 4.67 -0.46
N ILE A 42 5.67 5.22 0.61
CA ILE A 42 6.76 4.64 1.39
C ILE A 42 6.20 3.65 2.40
N ILE A 43 6.65 2.40 2.31
CA ILE A 43 6.21 1.35 3.23
C ILE A 43 6.74 1.65 4.64
N GLY A 44 5.84 1.64 5.63
CA GLY A 44 6.15 1.93 7.02
C GLY A 44 6.11 3.41 7.42
N THR A 45 5.97 4.32 6.45
CA THR A 45 5.74 5.77 6.72
C THR A 45 4.36 6.19 6.26
N ASP A 46 3.99 5.85 5.02
CA ASP A 46 2.75 6.28 4.40
C ASP A 46 1.62 5.24 4.59
N PRO A 47 0.37 5.70 4.70
CA PRO A 47 -0.78 4.81 4.81
C PRO A 47 -1.00 4.01 3.53
N VAL A 48 -0.77 2.70 3.62
CA VAL A 48 -1.09 1.75 2.55
C VAL A 48 -2.57 1.37 2.64
N ARG A 49 -3.38 1.82 1.67
CA ARG A 49 -4.82 1.48 1.57
C ARG A 49 -4.96 -0.04 1.35
N GLY A 50 -5.98 -0.67 1.92
CA GLY A 50 -6.31 -2.08 1.69
C GLY A 50 -5.56 -3.10 2.57
N MET A 51 -4.41 -2.73 3.16
CA MET A 51 -3.82 -3.48 4.29
C MET A 51 -4.48 -3.04 5.59
N GLY A 52 -5.79 -3.31 5.72
CA GLY A 52 -6.40 -3.35 7.04
C GLY A 52 -5.62 -4.38 7.85
N GLY A 53 -4.73 -3.93 8.74
CA GLY A 53 -4.12 -4.82 9.72
C GLY A 53 -5.21 -5.61 10.44
N HIS A 54 -4.88 -6.78 11.00
CA HIS A 54 -5.76 -7.69 11.76
C HIS A 54 -6.63 -7.03 12.84
N TYR A 55 -6.44 -5.74 13.10
CA TYR A 55 -7.29 -4.93 13.94
C TYR A 55 -8.66 -4.65 13.28
N ALA A 56 -9.64 -5.48 13.63
CA ALA A 56 -11.05 -5.33 13.28
C ALA A 56 -11.82 -4.52 14.35
N GLY A 57 -11.30 -3.35 14.74
CA GLY A 57 -11.98 -2.46 15.66
C GLY A 57 -13.32 -1.96 15.09
N PRO A 58 -14.40 -1.91 15.91
CA PRO A 58 -15.75 -1.52 15.46
C PRO A 58 -15.84 -0.08 14.92
N GLU A 59 -14.85 0.77 15.20
CA GLU A 59 -14.78 2.17 14.75
C GLU A 59 -14.42 2.34 13.26
N ARG A 60 -13.98 1.27 12.57
CA ARG A 60 -13.53 1.35 11.16
C ARG A 60 -14.63 1.73 10.15
N ARG A 61 -15.89 1.78 10.58
CA ARG A 61 -17.00 2.41 9.84
C ARG A 61 -17.98 3.10 10.80
N GLN A 62 -17.53 4.06 11.59
CA GLN A 62 -18.46 5.13 11.94
C GLN A 62 -18.53 6.09 10.76
N VAL A 63 -19.43 5.76 9.82
CA VAL A 63 -20.04 6.75 8.94
C VAL A 63 -20.64 7.79 9.89
N ARG A 64 -19.97 8.94 10.05
CA ARG A 64 -20.62 10.13 10.59
C ARG A 64 -21.70 10.49 9.59
N ASN A 65 -22.89 9.92 9.78
CA ASN A 65 -24.11 10.59 9.37
C ASN A 65 -24.16 11.87 10.20
N ALA A 66 -23.68 12.97 9.63
CA ALA A 66 -24.00 14.30 10.10
C ALA A 66 -25.38 14.65 9.54
N ALA A 67 -26.23 15.12 10.45
CA ALA A 67 -27.66 15.41 10.35
C ALA A 67 -28.11 16.17 9.09
#